data_AF-A0AA38VTA9-F1
#
_entry.id   AF-A0AA38VTA9-F1
#
_cell.length_a   1.000
_cell.length_b   1.000
_cell.length_c   1.000
_cell.angle_alpha   90.00
_cell.angle_beta   90.00
_cell.angle_gamma   90.00
#
_symmetry.space_group_name_H-M   'P 1'
#
loop_
_entity.id
_entity.type
_entity.pdbx_description
1 polymer ?
#
loop_
_entity_poly.entity_id
_entity_poly.type
_entity_poly.pdbx_seq_one_letter_code
_entity_poly.pdbx_strand_id
1 'polypeptide(L)'
;MAPAATIDETNTKELFPRGGWDTHHHIFEPATFPYSADRHLTPCPATIQAFQTFKTRVGLTRSVLTHGLSYGDDCTSLKFFIQRLGPKSTRGIGVIDPITTKDEEIQELHNAGVRGIRVNLYRYRAMENVNLQKEVLLAHLQRITNLSLPWSLTMTTIRTDFWDELEPFVEQVVARTGVPLITDHFALLKAPSMLPPEYRCDPTTQPGFQPIMRLVSKGHLWVKLSAPYRVSERQPAYEDLKFLVRAFVNANKHRVLWGSDWPHTPRMKIRSHEEAMQLTPNMEVDDEAWLRILRTWLSEEEWDLLMVENPTRLFM
;
A
#
# COMPACT_ATOMS: atom_id res chain seq x y z
N MET A 1 -40.27 -17.13 5.89
CA MET A 1 -39.58 -15.91 5.44
C MET A 1 -38.87 -15.32 6.64
N ALA A 2 -37.56 -15.47 6.72
CA ALA A 2 -36.76 -14.82 7.77
C ALA A 2 -36.62 -13.33 7.44
N PRO A 3 -36.68 -12.42 8.43
CA PRO A 3 -36.59 -11.00 8.14
C PRO A 3 -35.16 -10.65 7.70
N ALA A 4 -35.05 -9.88 6.63
CA ALA A 4 -33.80 -9.26 6.21
C ALA A 4 -33.32 -8.34 7.33
N ALA A 5 -32.06 -8.53 7.75
CA ALA A 5 -31.42 -7.63 8.70
C ALA A 5 -31.30 -6.25 8.04
N THR A 6 -32.02 -5.27 8.59
CA THR A 6 -31.84 -3.86 8.27
C THR A 6 -30.45 -3.44 8.77
N ILE A 7 -29.59 -3.05 7.84
CA ILE A 7 -28.29 -2.45 8.11
C ILE A 7 -28.57 -1.05 8.65
N ASP A 8 -28.21 -0.81 9.91
CA ASP A 8 -28.29 0.51 10.53
C ASP A 8 -27.23 1.42 9.90
N GLU A 9 -27.66 2.48 9.21
CA GLU A 9 -26.82 3.45 8.51
C GLU A 9 -26.09 4.42 9.45
N THR A 10 -26.28 4.30 10.76
CA THR A 10 -25.66 5.22 11.72
C THR A 10 -24.41 4.61 12.35
N ASN A 11 -23.36 5.44 12.47
CA ASN A 11 -22.17 5.25 13.31
C ASN A 11 -20.89 4.66 12.66
N THR A 12 -20.29 5.37 11.69
CA THR A 12 -18.87 5.15 11.31
C THR A 12 -17.88 5.31 12.49
N LYS A 13 -18.28 5.97 13.58
CA LYS A 13 -17.51 6.01 14.84
C LYS A 13 -17.37 4.64 15.51
N GLU A 14 -18.22 3.65 15.22
CA GLU A 14 -18.08 2.29 15.77
C GLU A 14 -16.90 1.52 15.18
N LEU A 15 -16.49 1.82 13.94
CA LEU A 15 -15.39 1.09 13.32
C LEU A 15 -14.04 1.40 13.97
N PHE A 16 -13.85 2.61 14.51
CA PHE A 16 -12.54 3.08 14.97
C PHE A 16 -12.61 3.67 16.39
N PRO A 17 -12.97 2.88 17.42
CA PRO A 17 -13.15 3.40 18.78
C PRO A 17 -11.88 4.02 19.38
N ARG A 18 -10.70 3.61 18.90
CA ARG A 18 -9.38 4.14 19.30
C ARG A 18 -8.71 4.99 18.22
N GLY A 19 -9.49 5.45 17.24
CA GLY A 19 -8.97 6.02 15.99
C GLY A 19 -8.54 4.92 15.01
N GLY A 20 -8.12 5.34 13.82
CA GLY A 20 -7.75 4.43 12.73
C GLY A 20 -6.73 5.06 11.80
N TRP A 21 -5.85 4.22 11.26
CA TRP A 21 -4.86 4.60 10.26
C TRP A 21 -5.32 4.22 8.85
N ASP A 22 -5.15 5.14 7.91
CA ASP A 22 -5.03 4.80 6.50
C ASP A 22 -3.56 4.77 6.10
N THR A 23 -2.99 3.58 5.88
CA THR A 23 -1.55 3.44 5.59
C THR A 23 -1.19 3.54 4.10
N HIS A 24 -2.16 3.79 3.22
CA HIS A 24 -1.90 3.92 1.79
C HIS A 24 -2.95 4.82 1.13
N HIS A 25 -2.60 6.07 0.89
CA HIS A 25 -3.35 6.99 0.03
C HIS A 25 -2.38 7.93 -0.69
N HIS A 26 -2.92 8.63 -1.69
CA HIS A 26 -2.21 9.58 -2.54
C HIS A 26 -2.99 10.90 -2.63
N ILE A 27 -2.31 12.01 -2.85
CA ILE A 27 -2.92 13.30 -3.22
C ILE A 27 -2.40 13.67 -4.60
N PHE A 28 -3.29 14.15 -5.47
CA PHE A 28 -2.97 14.56 -6.83
C PHE A 28 -3.49 15.98 -7.12
N GLU A 29 -2.63 16.99 -7.02
CA GLU A 29 -2.96 18.39 -7.37
C GLU A 29 -2.02 18.92 -8.47
N PRO A 30 -2.19 18.47 -9.73
CA PRO A 30 -1.29 18.78 -10.85
C PRO A 30 -1.20 20.28 -11.18
N ALA A 31 -2.22 21.06 -10.80
CA ALA A 31 -2.23 22.52 -10.98
C ALA A 31 -1.23 23.25 -10.08
N THR A 32 -0.87 22.66 -8.92
CA THR A 32 0.10 23.23 -7.98
C THR A 32 1.47 22.56 -8.10
N PHE A 33 1.48 21.25 -8.27
CA PHE A 33 2.69 20.45 -8.46
C PHE A 33 2.55 19.69 -9.77
N PRO A 34 3.30 19.98 -10.84
CA PRO A 34 3.14 19.29 -12.11
C PRO A 34 3.52 17.80 -11.98
N TYR A 35 2.86 16.94 -12.75
CA TYR A 35 3.29 15.55 -12.87
C TYR A 35 4.62 15.45 -13.63
N SER A 36 5.38 14.39 -13.35
CA SER A 36 6.61 14.07 -14.07
C SER A 36 6.32 13.74 -15.54
N ALA A 37 7.26 14.07 -16.43
CA ALA A 37 7.22 13.66 -17.83
C ALA A 37 7.30 12.13 -17.99
N ASP A 38 7.98 11.43 -17.07
CA ASP A 38 8.20 9.98 -17.12
C ASP A 38 7.18 9.19 -16.28
N ARG A 39 6.04 9.79 -15.97
CA ARG A 39 4.99 9.16 -15.15
C ARG A 39 4.44 7.89 -15.79
N HIS A 40 4.20 6.89 -14.96
CA HIS A 40 3.61 5.60 -15.36
C HIS A 40 2.09 5.64 -15.60
N LEU A 41 1.41 6.70 -15.12
CA LEU A 41 0.00 7.02 -15.41
C LEU A 41 -0.28 8.51 -15.08
N THR A 42 -1.31 9.08 -15.70
CA THR A 42 -1.83 10.44 -15.40
C THR A 42 -3.14 10.33 -14.62
N PRO A 43 -3.14 10.45 -13.28
CA PRO A 43 -4.36 10.30 -12.50
C PRO A 43 -5.23 11.56 -12.58
N CYS A 44 -6.54 11.38 -12.42
CA CYS A 44 -7.45 12.51 -12.19
C CYS A 44 -7.03 13.31 -10.94
N PRO A 45 -7.22 14.64 -10.93
CA PRO A 45 -6.99 15.45 -9.74
C PRO A 45 -7.78 14.92 -8.54
N ALA A 46 -7.11 14.86 -7.40
CA ALA A 46 -7.61 14.37 -6.13
C ALA A 46 -7.02 15.23 -5.01
N THR A 47 -7.79 16.22 -4.58
CA THR A 47 -7.27 17.30 -3.73
C THR A 47 -7.09 16.88 -2.28
N ILE A 48 -6.21 17.58 -1.56
CA ILE A 48 -6.04 17.40 -0.11
C ILE A 48 -7.36 17.61 0.65
N GLN A 49 -8.17 18.57 0.23
CA GLN A 49 -9.47 18.85 0.83
C GLN A 49 -10.44 17.67 0.64
N ALA A 50 -10.46 17.06 -0.56
CA ALA A 50 -11.28 15.89 -0.82
C ALA A 50 -10.85 14.71 0.05
N PHE A 51 -9.53 14.49 0.21
CA PHE A 51 -9.02 13.48 1.13
C PHE A 51 -9.40 13.74 2.59
N GLN A 52 -9.32 14.99 3.07
CA GLN A 52 -9.74 15.33 4.44
C GLN A 52 -11.23 15.05 4.68
N THR A 53 -12.08 15.36 3.70
CA THR A 53 -13.51 15.03 3.74
C THR A 53 -13.72 13.52 3.79
N PHE A 54 -13.03 12.75 2.92
CA PHE A 54 -13.05 11.29 2.91
C PHE A 54 -12.62 10.70 4.27
N LYS A 55 -11.45 11.11 4.76
CA LYS A 55 -10.87 10.66 6.02
C LYS A 55 -11.81 10.91 7.20
N THR A 56 -12.44 12.09 7.24
CA THR A 56 -13.41 12.47 8.29
C THR A 56 -14.69 11.64 8.20
N ARG A 57 -15.25 11.46 6.99
CA ARG A 57 -16.46 10.66 6.76
C ARG A 57 -16.30 9.22 7.22
N VAL A 58 -15.19 8.58 6.83
CA VAL A 58 -14.88 7.19 7.20
C VAL A 58 -14.54 7.05 8.69
N GLY A 59 -14.06 8.10 9.35
CA GLY A 59 -13.71 8.10 10.78
C GLY A 59 -12.24 7.82 11.07
N LEU A 60 -11.36 7.99 10.08
CA LEU A 60 -9.92 7.77 10.21
C LEU A 60 -9.23 8.99 10.85
N THR A 61 -8.29 8.75 11.75
CA THR A 61 -7.63 9.82 12.51
C THR A 61 -6.20 10.05 12.06
N ARG A 62 -5.54 9.01 11.54
CA ARG A 62 -4.13 9.05 11.12
C ARG A 62 -3.98 8.55 9.69
N SER A 63 -2.90 8.94 9.03
CA SER A 63 -2.63 8.43 7.69
C SER A 63 -1.15 8.40 7.33
N VAL A 64 -0.81 7.55 6.36
CA VAL A 64 0.48 7.53 5.69
C VAL A 64 0.26 7.96 4.25
N LEU A 65 0.63 9.19 3.94
CA LEU A 65 0.59 9.72 2.58
C LEU A 65 1.74 9.10 1.78
N THR A 66 1.40 8.26 0.82
CA THR A 66 2.39 7.66 -0.08
C THR A 66 2.58 8.58 -1.27
N HIS A 67 3.82 8.89 -1.62
CA HIS A 67 4.13 9.68 -2.79
C HIS A 67 3.56 9.01 -4.05
N GLY A 68 2.81 9.76 -4.83
CA GLY A 68 2.28 9.28 -6.10
C GLY A 68 3.41 9.18 -7.11
N LEU A 69 3.68 7.99 -7.65
CA LEU A 69 4.75 7.78 -8.64
C LEU A 69 4.57 8.60 -9.92
N SER A 70 3.41 9.21 -10.14
CA SER A 70 3.15 10.17 -11.22
C SER A 70 3.90 11.50 -11.06
N TYR A 71 4.38 11.80 -9.86
CA TYR A 71 5.29 12.93 -9.60
C TYR A 71 6.77 12.59 -9.81
N GLY A 72 7.09 11.32 -10.09
CA GLY A 72 8.48 10.86 -10.20
C GLY A 72 9.13 10.72 -8.82
N ASP A 73 10.34 11.27 -8.69
CA ASP A 73 11.16 11.33 -7.48
C ASP A 73 11.10 12.72 -6.80
N ASP A 74 10.41 13.70 -7.38
CA ASP A 74 10.19 15.02 -6.77
C ASP A 74 9.17 14.95 -5.63
N CYS A 75 9.68 14.75 -4.41
CA CYS A 75 8.88 14.71 -3.19
C CYS A 75 8.47 16.09 -2.63
N THR A 76 8.58 17.19 -3.39
CA THR A 76 8.17 18.53 -2.94
C THR A 76 6.69 18.57 -2.53
N SER A 77 5.81 17.97 -3.35
CA SER A 77 4.38 17.86 -3.06
C SER A 77 4.11 17.06 -1.79
N LEU A 78 4.84 15.97 -1.58
CA LEU A 78 4.73 15.12 -0.38
C LEU A 78 5.05 15.92 0.89
N LYS A 79 6.20 16.62 0.92
CA LYS A 79 6.60 17.44 2.08
C LYS A 79 5.52 18.48 2.39
N PHE A 80 5.01 19.16 1.37
CA PHE A 80 3.95 20.15 1.51
C PHE A 80 2.66 19.57 2.10
N PHE A 81 2.16 18.45 1.54
CA PHE A 81 0.90 17.87 1.97
C PHE A 81 0.96 17.23 3.36
N ILE A 82 2.10 16.65 3.78
CA ILE A 82 2.26 16.14 5.16
C ILE A 82 2.04 17.26 6.18
N GLN A 83 2.61 18.44 5.94
CA GLN A 83 2.45 19.59 6.84
C GLN A 83 0.99 20.06 6.89
N ARG A 84 0.32 20.10 5.74
CA ARG A 84 -1.11 20.50 5.64
C ARG A 84 -2.06 19.48 6.27
N LEU A 85 -1.76 18.19 6.18
CA LEU A 85 -2.54 17.13 6.83
C LEU A 85 -2.27 17.00 8.33
N GLY A 86 -1.23 17.66 8.82
CA GLY A 86 -0.83 17.67 10.23
C GLY A 86 0.26 16.65 10.52
N PRO A 87 1.50 17.08 10.83
CA PRO A 87 2.64 16.18 11.05
C PRO A 87 2.55 15.37 12.34
N LYS A 88 1.53 15.58 13.19
CA LYS A 88 1.25 14.71 14.35
C LYS A 88 0.39 13.50 13.98
N SER A 89 -0.42 13.61 12.94
CA SER A 89 -1.37 12.59 12.50
C SER A 89 -1.02 11.97 11.15
N THR A 90 -0.04 12.53 10.44
CA THR A 90 0.36 12.07 9.12
C THR A 90 1.86 11.80 9.04
N ARG A 91 2.19 10.69 8.38
CA ARG A 91 3.55 10.30 7.98
C ARG A 91 3.62 10.17 6.46
N GLY A 92 4.83 10.17 5.93
CA GLY A 92 5.07 10.04 4.50
C GLY A 92 5.78 8.75 4.12
N ILE A 93 5.49 8.26 2.91
CA ILE A 93 6.37 7.36 2.16
C ILE A 93 6.86 8.11 0.92
N GLY A 94 8.15 8.37 0.85
CA GLY A 94 8.79 9.08 -0.26
C GLY A 94 9.15 8.18 -1.44
N VAL A 95 9.72 8.80 -2.47
CA VAL A 95 10.47 8.14 -3.54
C VAL A 95 11.81 8.85 -3.61
N ILE A 96 12.86 8.10 -3.87
CA ILE A 96 14.20 8.63 -4.11
C ILE A 96 14.76 7.96 -5.35
N ASP A 97 15.71 8.61 -5.98
CA ASP A 97 16.64 7.95 -6.89
C ASP A 97 17.94 7.67 -6.11
N PRO A 98 18.37 6.41 -5.96
CA PRO A 98 19.51 6.07 -5.14
C PRO A 98 20.84 6.61 -5.70
N ILE A 99 20.87 7.03 -6.97
CA ILE A 99 22.06 7.59 -7.63
C ILE A 99 22.08 9.12 -7.51
N THR A 100 20.94 9.77 -7.75
CA THR A 100 20.91 11.24 -7.89
C THR A 100 20.37 11.99 -6.68
N THR A 101 19.54 11.38 -5.83
CA THR A 101 19.03 12.03 -4.62
C THR A 101 20.12 12.11 -3.56
N LYS A 102 20.42 13.34 -3.12
CA LYS A 102 21.48 13.63 -2.16
C LYS A 102 21.08 13.26 -0.73
N ASP A 103 22.06 13.01 0.12
CA ASP A 103 21.85 12.65 1.53
C ASP A 103 21.07 13.73 2.28
N GLU A 104 21.35 15.01 2.00
CA GLU A 104 20.66 16.14 2.63
C GLU A 104 19.17 16.16 2.26
N GLU A 105 18.82 15.85 1.00
CA GLU A 105 17.44 15.79 0.53
C GLU A 105 16.68 14.64 1.22
N ILE A 106 17.33 13.50 1.45
CA ILE A 106 16.75 12.38 2.20
C ILE A 106 16.53 12.77 3.66
N GLN A 107 17.48 13.49 4.28
CA GLN A 107 17.33 13.98 5.65
C GLN A 107 16.19 15.02 5.76
N GLU A 108 16.03 15.89 4.77
CA GLU A 108 14.89 16.81 4.69
C GLU A 108 13.56 16.07 4.63
N LEU A 109 13.47 14.96 3.87
CA LEU A 109 12.28 14.12 3.85
C LEU A 109 11.99 13.54 5.25
N HIS A 110 13.02 13.06 5.94
CA HIS A 110 12.85 12.53 7.30
C HIS A 110 12.30 13.59 8.25
N ASN A 111 12.88 14.79 8.20
CA ASN A 111 12.46 15.94 9.01
C ASN A 111 11.04 16.40 8.68
N ALA A 112 10.63 16.28 7.41
CA ALA A 112 9.27 16.59 6.97
C ALA A 112 8.22 15.54 7.40
N GLY A 113 8.63 14.41 8.00
CA GLY A 113 7.73 13.36 8.50
C GLY A 113 7.70 12.09 7.65
N VAL A 114 8.60 11.95 6.67
CA VAL A 114 8.75 10.70 5.91
C VAL A 114 9.37 9.61 6.80
N ARG A 115 8.84 8.39 6.70
CA ARG A 115 9.25 7.20 7.48
C ARG A 115 9.49 5.98 6.61
N GLY A 116 9.67 6.18 5.31
CA GLY A 116 9.96 5.11 4.39
C GLY A 116 9.99 5.59 2.95
N ILE A 117 10.41 4.70 2.07
CA ILE A 117 10.43 4.94 0.62
C ILE A 117 9.70 3.82 -0.11
N ARG A 118 9.09 4.17 -1.25
CA ARG A 118 8.52 3.23 -2.21
C ARG A 118 9.43 3.15 -3.43
N VAL A 119 9.82 1.95 -3.81
CA VAL A 119 10.66 1.73 -5.00
C VAL A 119 9.78 1.81 -6.25
N ASN A 120 10.08 2.76 -7.14
CA ASN A 120 9.36 2.95 -8.39
C ASN A 120 9.85 1.94 -9.46
N LEU A 121 9.35 0.70 -9.39
CA LEU A 121 9.74 -0.34 -10.35
C LEU A 121 9.42 0.00 -11.82
N TYR A 122 8.47 0.91 -12.08
CA TYR A 122 8.18 1.40 -13.44
C TYR A 122 9.35 2.20 -14.00
N ARG A 123 9.90 3.14 -13.21
CA ARG A 123 11.05 3.97 -13.61
C ARG A 123 12.25 3.12 -14.00
N TYR A 124 12.52 2.07 -13.23
CA TYR A 124 13.65 1.17 -13.47
C TYR A 124 13.35 0.05 -14.48
N ARG A 125 12.17 0.01 -15.10
CA ARG A 125 11.75 -1.08 -16.00
C ARG A 125 11.88 -2.48 -15.35
N ALA A 126 11.68 -2.54 -14.04
CA ALA A 126 11.88 -3.74 -13.21
C ALA A 126 10.59 -4.56 -13.04
N MET A 127 9.45 -4.09 -13.53
CA MET A 127 8.14 -4.74 -13.32
C MET A 127 8.10 -6.20 -13.84
N GLU A 128 8.88 -6.52 -14.87
CA GLU A 128 8.94 -7.87 -15.48
C GLU A 128 10.33 -8.52 -15.38
N ASN A 129 11.21 -8.00 -14.53
CA ASN A 129 12.56 -8.54 -14.36
C ASN A 129 12.92 -8.64 -12.87
N VAL A 130 12.84 -9.85 -12.31
CA VAL A 130 13.10 -10.12 -10.90
C VAL A 130 14.54 -9.78 -10.47
N ASN A 131 15.53 -9.96 -11.34
CA ASN A 131 16.92 -9.60 -11.02
C ASN A 131 17.06 -8.09 -10.90
N LEU A 132 16.44 -7.34 -11.82
CA LEU A 132 16.40 -5.89 -11.74
C LEU A 132 15.60 -5.42 -10.51
N GLN A 133 14.53 -6.12 -10.10
CA GLN A 133 13.84 -5.84 -8.83
C GLN A 133 14.81 -5.98 -7.65
N LYS A 134 15.56 -7.07 -7.56
CA LYS A 134 16.56 -7.30 -6.50
C LYS A 134 17.63 -6.21 -6.49
N GLU A 135 18.17 -5.85 -7.65
CA GLU A 135 19.19 -4.79 -7.79
C GLU A 135 18.67 -3.43 -7.30
N VAL A 136 17.49 -3.00 -7.76
CA VAL A 136 16.95 -1.70 -7.36
C VAL A 136 16.54 -1.69 -5.90
N LEU A 137 15.98 -2.78 -5.37
CA LEU A 137 15.67 -2.90 -3.95
C LEU A 137 16.93 -2.77 -3.10
N LEU A 138 18.01 -3.45 -3.49
CA LEU A 138 19.29 -3.38 -2.80
C LEU A 138 19.86 -1.96 -2.82
N ALA A 139 19.82 -1.28 -3.96
CA ALA A 139 20.30 0.11 -4.07
C ALA A 139 19.53 1.06 -3.13
N HIS A 140 18.20 0.94 -3.07
CA HIS A 140 17.37 1.76 -2.16
C HIS A 140 17.60 1.40 -0.69
N LEU A 141 17.73 0.11 -0.39
CA LEU A 141 18.04 -0.39 0.94
C LEU A 141 19.38 0.14 1.47
N GLN A 142 20.40 0.19 0.60
CA GLN A 142 21.71 0.76 0.94
C GLN A 142 21.61 2.24 1.32
N ARG A 143 20.77 3.04 0.65
CA ARG A 143 20.56 4.45 1.02
C ARG A 143 19.95 4.58 2.42
N ILE A 144 18.92 3.79 2.74
CA ILE A 144 18.30 3.78 4.07
C ILE A 144 19.32 3.40 5.16
N THR A 145 20.06 2.32 4.93
CA THR A 145 20.98 1.76 5.91
C THR A 145 22.22 2.62 6.13
N ASN A 146 22.81 3.18 5.06
CA ASN A 146 23.97 4.08 5.16
C ASN A 146 23.66 5.33 5.98
N LEU A 147 22.43 5.85 5.87
CA LEU A 147 21.97 7.01 6.64
C LEU A 147 21.37 6.62 8.00
N SER A 148 21.34 5.33 8.34
CA SER A 148 20.78 4.81 9.59
C SER A 148 19.35 5.31 9.87
N LEU A 149 18.53 5.46 8.82
CA LEU A 149 17.18 5.98 8.96
C LEU A 149 16.23 4.88 9.47
N PRO A 150 15.35 5.19 10.45
CA PRO A 150 14.33 4.26 10.93
C PRO A 150 13.17 4.21 9.93
N TRP A 151 13.48 3.84 8.69
CA TRP A 151 12.58 3.89 7.55
C TRP A 151 12.19 2.49 7.10
N SER A 152 10.98 2.35 6.55
CA SER A 152 10.55 1.16 5.83
C SER A 152 10.88 1.24 4.33
N LEU A 153 11.11 0.09 3.70
CA LEU A 153 11.20 -0.07 2.25
C LEU A 153 9.90 -0.68 1.71
N THR A 154 9.25 -0.04 0.74
CA THR A 154 8.00 -0.53 0.14
C THR A 154 8.19 -0.90 -1.33
N MET A 155 7.65 -2.03 -1.77
CA MET A 155 7.61 -2.43 -3.17
C MET A 155 6.29 -3.14 -3.54
N THR A 156 5.90 -3.04 -4.81
CA THR A 156 4.75 -3.80 -5.32
C THR A 156 5.08 -4.30 -6.72
N THR A 157 5.02 -5.62 -6.91
CA THR A 157 5.25 -6.30 -8.19
C THR A 157 3.93 -6.85 -8.72
N ILE A 158 3.71 -6.77 -10.04
CA ILE A 158 2.57 -7.42 -10.72
C ILE A 158 2.81 -8.90 -11.01
N ARG A 159 4.05 -9.37 -10.83
CA ARG A 159 4.50 -10.74 -11.06
C ARG A 159 4.57 -11.47 -9.73
N THR A 160 3.48 -12.10 -9.31
CA THR A 160 3.44 -12.83 -8.02
C THR A 160 4.31 -14.08 -8.07
N ASP A 161 4.56 -14.65 -9.25
CA ASP A 161 5.51 -15.72 -9.50
C ASP A 161 6.96 -15.36 -9.13
N PHE A 162 7.32 -14.08 -9.08
CA PHE A 162 8.67 -13.66 -8.68
C PHE A 162 8.95 -13.88 -7.19
N TRP A 163 7.93 -14.11 -6.35
CA TRP A 163 8.13 -14.28 -4.92
C TRP A 163 8.94 -15.52 -4.55
N ASP A 164 8.94 -16.57 -5.39
CA ASP A 164 9.80 -17.75 -5.16
C ASP A 164 11.30 -17.37 -5.22
N GLU A 165 11.65 -16.41 -6.07
CA GLU A 165 13.01 -15.89 -6.21
C GLU A 165 13.31 -14.71 -5.27
N LEU A 166 12.30 -13.92 -4.90
CA LEU A 166 12.46 -12.81 -3.98
C LEU A 166 12.56 -13.30 -2.53
N GLU A 167 11.91 -14.40 -2.15
CA GLU A 167 11.99 -14.95 -0.78
C GLU A 167 13.42 -15.10 -0.28
N PRO A 168 14.33 -15.85 -0.93
CA PRO A 168 15.71 -15.98 -0.45
C PRO A 168 16.43 -14.63 -0.40
N PHE A 169 16.17 -13.72 -1.33
CA PHE A 169 16.74 -12.37 -1.31
C PHE A 169 16.25 -11.56 -0.09
N VAL A 170 14.95 -11.58 0.20
CA VAL A 170 14.37 -10.88 1.35
C VAL A 170 14.95 -11.44 2.65
N GLU A 171 15.06 -12.75 2.79
CA GLU A 171 15.59 -13.38 4.02
C GLU A 171 17.09 -13.14 4.22
N GLN A 172 17.88 -13.26 3.15
CA GLN A 172 19.33 -13.22 3.25
C GLN A 172 19.91 -11.81 3.17
N VAL A 173 19.18 -10.87 2.57
CA VAL A 173 19.64 -9.50 2.33
C VAL A 173 18.82 -8.51 3.14
N VAL A 174 17.52 -8.39 2.85
CA VAL A 174 16.68 -7.32 3.42
C VAL A 174 16.52 -7.48 4.92
N ALA A 175 16.07 -8.65 5.38
CA ALA A 175 15.78 -8.93 6.79
C ALA A 175 17.01 -8.73 7.70
N ARG A 176 18.22 -8.98 7.19
CA ARG A 176 19.47 -8.81 7.96
C ARG A 176 19.81 -7.36 8.29
N THR A 177 19.23 -6.40 7.56
CA THR A 177 19.44 -4.96 7.83
C THR A 177 18.54 -4.41 8.92
N GLY A 178 17.49 -5.15 9.30
CA GLY A 178 16.44 -4.66 10.20
C GLY A 178 15.44 -3.69 9.55
N VAL A 179 15.64 -3.28 8.29
CA VAL A 179 14.71 -2.42 7.55
C VAL A 179 13.42 -3.18 7.24
N PRO A 180 12.24 -2.70 7.66
CA PRO A 180 10.98 -3.34 7.34
C PRO A 180 10.70 -3.32 5.85
N LEU A 181 10.45 -4.48 5.24
CA LEU A 181 9.93 -4.59 3.88
C LEU A 181 8.40 -4.62 3.88
N ILE A 182 7.78 -3.79 3.06
CA ILE A 182 6.33 -3.71 2.90
C ILE A 182 5.97 -4.02 1.45
N THR A 183 4.92 -4.81 1.24
CA THR A 183 4.25 -4.93 -0.06
C THR A 183 2.81 -4.44 0.00
N ASP A 184 2.39 -3.69 -1.03
CA ASP A 184 1.04 -3.11 -1.08
C ASP A 184 0.01 -4.13 -1.63
N HIS A 185 -1.27 -3.83 -1.42
CA HIS A 185 -2.40 -4.40 -2.14
C HIS A 185 -2.48 -5.95 -2.13
N PHE A 186 -2.44 -6.56 -0.95
CA PHE A 186 -2.46 -8.03 -0.77
C PHE A 186 -1.30 -8.74 -1.48
N ALA A 187 -0.17 -8.05 -1.69
CA ALA A 187 0.94 -8.50 -2.52
C ALA A 187 0.52 -8.86 -3.96
N LEU A 188 -0.63 -8.33 -4.40
CA LEU A 188 -1.36 -8.65 -5.63
C LEU A 188 -1.78 -10.12 -5.82
N LEU A 189 -1.75 -10.95 -4.77
CA LEU A 189 -2.43 -12.25 -4.77
C LEU A 189 -3.92 -12.07 -5.07
N LYS A 190 -4.48 -12.94 -5.89
CA LYS A 190 -5.85 -12.82 -6.39
C LYS A 190 -6.83 -13.59 -5.52
N ALA A 191 -8.00 -12.98 -5.33
CA ALA A 191 -9.17 -13.66 -4.81
C ALA A 191 -9.73 -14.66 -5.86
N PRO A 192 -10.53 -15.65 -5.44
CA PRO A 192 -11.14 -16.62 -6.36
C PRO A 192 -11.83 -16.03 -7.59
N SER A 193 -12.49 -14.88 -7.47
CA SER A 193 -13.15 -14.23 -8.63
C SER A 193 -12.18 -13.81 -9.73
N MET A 194 -10.94 -13.49 -9.39
CA MET A 194 -9.89 -13.05 -10.33
C MET A 194 -8.88 -14.15 -10.67
N LEU A 195 -8.98 -15.33 -10.05
CA LEU A 195 -8.07 -16.43 -10.33
C LEU A 195 -8.43 -17.14 -11.64
N PRO A 196 -7.43 -17.59 -12.42
CA PRO A 196 -7.60 -18.58 -13.47
C PRO A 196 -8.29 -19.86 -12.94
N PRO A 197 -9.09 -20.57 -13.77
CA PRO A 197 -9.88 -21.73 -13.34
C PRO A 197 -9.09 -22.80 -12.56
N GLU A 198 -7.85 -23.06 -12.95
CA GLU A 198 -6.96 -24.07 -12.37
C GLU A 198 -6.62 -23.79 -10.90
N TYR A 199 -6.66 -22.53 -10.45
CA TYR A 199 -6.38 -22.14 -9.07
C TYR A 199 -7.64 -21.88 -8.25
N ARG A 200 -8.85 -21.92 -8.84
CA ARG A 200 -10.08 -21.57 -8.12
C ARG A 200 -10.47 -22.61 -7.07
N CYS A 201 -10.21 -23.88 -7.33
CA CYS A 201 -10.53 -24.97 -6.40
C CYS A 201 -9.67 -24.88 -5.13
N ASP A 202 -8.40 -24.52 -5.28
CA ASP A 202 -7.48 -24.26 -4.17
C ASP A 202 -6.68 -22.98 -4.44
N PRO A 203 -7.19 -21.81 -3.99
CA PRO A 203 -6.53 -20.52 -4.17
C PRO A 203 -5.14 -20.43 -3.51
N THR A 204 -4.77 -21.36 -2.62
CA THR A 204 -3.44 -21.40 -1.99
C THR A 204 -2.35 -21.87 -2.95
N THR A 205 -2.73 -22.46 -4.09
CA THR A 205 -1.83 -22.98 -5.12
C THR A 205 -1.42 -21.93 -6.16
N GLN A 206 -1.96 -20.71 -6.07
CA GLN A 206 -1.58 -19.63 -6.98
C GLN A 206 -0.09 -19.24 -6.82
N PRO A 207 0.61 -18.84 -7.90
CA PRO A 207 2.00 -18.43 -7.83
C PRO A 207 2.25 -17.31 -6.82
N GLY A 208 3.28 -17.47 -5.99
CA GLY A 208 3.66 -16.53 -4.96
C GLY A 208 2.95 -16.69 -3.61
N PHE A 209 1.86 -17.45 -3.50
CA PHE A 209 1.12 -17.58 -2.23
C PHE A 209 2.01 -18.09 -1.09
N GLN A 210 2.66 -19.24 -1.30
CA GLN A 210 3.49 -19.90 -0.29
C GLN A 210 4.72 -19.09 0.15
N PRO A 211 5.58 -18.56 -0.75
CA PRO A 211 6.73 -17.74 -0.33
C PRO A 211 6.29 -16.47 0.43
N ILE A 212 5.20 -15.81 0.01
CA ILE A 212 4.68 -14.64 0.71
C ILE A 212 4.22 -15.01 2.13
N MET A 213 3.46 -16.11 2.29
CA MET A 213 3.02 -16.56 3.63
C MET A 213 4.21 -16.88 4.55
N ARG A 214 5.28 -17.50 4.03
CA ARG A 214 6.50 -17.80 4.80
C ARG A 214 7.24 -16.54 5.24
N LEU A 215 7.36 -15.54 4.36
CA LEU A 215 7.99 -14.27 4.71
C LEU A 215 7.18 -13.51 5.76
N VAL A 216 5.85 -13.52 5.66
CA VAL A 216 4.96 -12.91 6.65
C VAL A 216 5.07 -13.63 7.99
N SER A 217 5.02 -14.97 8.00
CA SER A 217 5.10 -15.76 9.23
C SER A 217 6.42 -15.60 9.97
N LYS A 218 7.54 -15.52 9.23
CA LYS A 218 8.88 -15.19 9.79
C LYS A 218 9.02 -13.73 10.21
N GLY A 219 8.06 -12.88 9.90
CA GLY A 219 8.08 -11.46 10.25
C GLY A 219 8.97 -10.59 9.36
N HIS A 220 9.39 -11.11 8.21
CA HIS A 220 10.27 -10.43 7.24
C HIS A 220 9.52 -9.54 6.25
N LEU A 221 8.22 -9.76 6.06
CA LEU A 221 7.38 -9.00 5.14
C LEU A 221 6.13 -8.46 5.83
N TRP A 222 5.85 -7.18 5.62
CA TRP A 222 4.58 -6.54 5.94
C TRP A 222 3.68 -6.49 4.70
N VAL A 223 2.38 -6.63 4.88
CA VAL A 223 1.40 -6.61 3.78
C VAL A 223 0.32 -5.59 4.07
N LYS A 224 0.04 -4.72 3.10
CA LYS A 224 -1.13 -3.83 3.16
C LYS A 224 -2.36 -4.50 2.53
N LEU A 225 -3.42 -4.65 3.30
CA LEU A 225 -4.76 -4.99 2.84
C LEU A 225 -5.40 -3.71 2.27
N SER A 226 -5.02 -3.35 1.05
CA SER A 226 -5.50 -2.14 0.36
C SER A 226 -5.95 -2.44 -1.06
N ALA A 227 -6.72 -1.52 -1.64
CA ALA A 227 -7.16 -1.59 -3.04
C ALA A 227 -7.82 -2.94 -3.42
N PRO A 228 -8.87 -3.39 -2.72
CA PRO A 228 -9.45 -4.72 -2.94
C PRO A 228 -9.89 -4.96 -4.41
N TYR A 229 -10.29 -3.91 -5.12
CA TYR A 229 -10.63 -3.92 -6.55
C TYR A 229 -9.47 -4.30 -7.49
N ARG A 230 -8.23 -4.33 -7.01
CA ARG A 230 -7.05 -4.81 -7.76
C ARG A 230 -6.91 -6.34 -7.73
N VAL A 231 -7.61 -7.00 -6.81
CA VAL A 231 -7.44 -8.43 -6.50
C VAL A 231 -8.77 -9.20 -6.39
N SER A 232 -9.91 -8.53 -6.42
CA SER A 232 -11.26 -9.13 -6.46
C SER A 232 -12.19 -8.40 -7.43
N GLU A 233 -13.22 -9.10 -7.93
CA GLU A 233 -14.32 -8.54 -8.72
C GLU A 233 -15.65 -8.44 -7.93
N ARG A 234 -15.68 -8.90 -6.67
CA ARG A 234 -16.92 -9.01 -5.85
C ARG A 234 -17.28 -7.71 -5.13
N GLN A 235 -17.25 -6.58 -5.82
CA GLN A 235 -17.63 -5.29 -5.24
C GLN A 235 -19.10 -5.26 -4.77
N PRO A 236 -19.47 -4.39 -3.80
CA PRO A 236 -18.60 -3.51 -3.01
C PRO A 236 -17.97 -4.19 -1.78
N ALA A 237 -18.45 -5.37 -1.41
CA ALA A 237 -18.07 -6.06 -0.18
C ALA A 237 -16.75 -6.86 -0.29
N TYR A 238 -16.38 -7.27 -1.51
CA TYR A 238 -15.21 -8.10 -1.81
C TYR A 238 -15.10 -9.36 -0.96
N GLU A 239 -16.24 -10.05 -0.74
CA GLU A 239 -16.36 -11.14 0.25
C GLU A 239 -15.39 -12.31 0.01
N ASP A 240 -14.98 -12.53 -1.23
CA ASP A 240 -14.04 -13.57 -1.63
C ASP A 240 -12.58 -13.26 -1.20
N LEU A 241 -12.30 -12.06 -0.67
CA LEU A 241 -11.02 -11.74 -0.02
C LEU A 241 -10.89 -12.29 1.40
N LYS A 242 -11.96 -12.78 2.02
CA LYS A 242 -11.91 -13.33 3.40
C LYS A 242 -10.80 -14.36 3.57
N PHE A 243 -10.63 -15.22 2.58
CA PHE A 243 -9.57 -16.24 2.56
C PHE A 243 -8.18 -15.61 2.65
N LEU A 244 -7.85 -14.62 1.82
CA LEU A 244 -6.54 -13.96 1.84
C LEU A 244 -6.33 -13.17 3.13
N VAL A 245 -7.36 -12.46 3.61
CA VAL A 245 -7.28 -11.73 4.90
C VAL A 245 -6.94 -12.69 6.03
N ARG A 246 -7.66 -13.82 6.15
CA ARG A 246 -7.35 -14.82 7.18
C ARG A 246 -5.99 -15.45 6.99
N ALA A 247 -5.55 -15.71 5.76
CA ALA A 247 -4.21 -16.26 5.50
C ALA A 247 -3.11 -15.33 6.04
N PHE A 248 -3.16 -14.03 5.72
CA PHE A 248 -2.18 -13.06 6.22
C PHE A 248 -2.22 -12.90 7.75
N VAL A 249 -3.41 -12.78 8.33
CA VAL A 249 -3.59 -12.60 9.78
C VAL A 249 -3.14 -13.85 10.56
N ASN A 250 -3.47 -15.04 10.07
CA ASN A 250 -3.04 -16.30 10.68
C ASN A 250 -1.53 -16.52 10.52
N ALA A 251 -0.94 -16.10 9.40
CA ALA A 251 0.50 -16.17 9.20
C ALA A 251 1.24 -15.27 10.20
N ASN A 252 0.84 -14.00 10.30
CA ASN A 252 1.35 -13.09 11.32
C ASN A 252 0.50 -11.81 11.44
N LYS A 253 -0.44 -11.77 12.39
CA LYS A 253 -1.27 -10.58 12.68
C LYS A 253 -0.48 -9.31 13.00
N HIS A 254 0.79 -9.42 13.39
CA HIS A 254 1.68 -8.28 13.66
C HIS A 254 2.42 -7.75 12.42
N ARG A 255 2.05 -8.23 11.22
CA ARG A 255 2.65 -7.83 9.94
C ARG A 255 1.62 -7.37 8.90
N VAL A 256 0.40 -7.08 9.34
CA VAL A 256 -0.70 -6.70 8.46
C VAL A 256 -1.08 -5.25 8.72
N LEU A 257 -1.27 -4.49 7.64
CA LEU A 257 -1.68 -3.08 7.64
C LEU A 257 -2.93 -2.92 6.77
N TRP A 258 -3.69 -1.85 6.97
CA TRP A 258 -4.81 -1.49 6.08
C TRP A 258 -4.58 -0.13 5.41
N GLY A 259 -5.07 0.06 4.19
CA GLY A 259 -5.09 1.36 3.53
C GLY A 259 -6.20 1.43 2.48
N SER A 260 -6.72 2.62 2.22
CA SER A 260 -7.83 2.84 1.28
C SER A 260 -7.41 2.70 -0.19
N ASP A 261 -6.15 3.02 -0.47
CA ASP A 261 -5.65 3.33 -1.82
C ASP A 261 -6.36 4.54 -2.45
N TRP A 262 -6.98 5.42 -1.65
CA TRP A 262 -7.57 6.67 -2.13
C TRP A 262 -6.53 7.45 -2.93
N PRO A 263 -6.85 8.00 -4.12
CA PRO A 263 -8.19 8.19 -4.68
C PRO A 263 -8.65 7.05 -5.61
N HIS A 264 -8.14 5.84 -5.41
CA HIS A 264 -8.52 4.62 -6.10
C HIS A 264 -8.11 4.58 -7.58
N THR A 265 -6.82 4.83 -7.85
CA THR A 265 -6.29 4.65 -9.22
C THR A 265 -6.53 3.22 -9.72
N PRO A 266 -6.73 2.99 -11.03
CA PRO A 266 -7.16 1.68 -11.53
C PRO A 266 -6.04 0.64 -11.46
N ARG A 267 -6.40 -0.62 -11.77
CA ARG A 267 -5.53 -1.80 -11.72
C ARG A 267 -4.13 -1.54 -12.29
N MET A 268 -3.12 -2.10 -11.64
CA MET A 268 -1.73 -1.93 -12.04
C MET A 268 -1.48 -2.66 -13.37
N LYS A 269 -0.94 -1.94 -14.34
CA LYS A 269 -0.40 -2.47 -15.60
C LYS A 269 0.82 -1.68 -16.01
N ILE A 270 1.61 -2.24 -16.92
CA ILE A 270 2.64 -1.49 -17.65
C ILE A 270 1.91 -0.76 -18.79
N ARG A 271 2.19 0.54 -18.94
CA ARG A 271 1.59 1.39 -19.97
C ARG A 271 2.66 1.81 -20.97
N SER A 272 2.27 2.00 -22.21
CA SER A 272 3.11 2.79 -23.13
C SER A 272 3.21 4.24 -22.62
N HIS A 273 4.20 5.00 -23.10
CA HIS A 273 4.29 6.41 -22.75
C HIS A 273 3.01 7.16 -23.17
N GLU A 274 2.52 6.93 -24.39
CA GLU A 274 1.28 7.55 -24.89
C GLU A 274 0.07 7.25 -23.99
N GLU A 275 -0.13 5.98 -23.62
CA GLU A 275 -1.20 5.61 -22.69
C GLU A 275 -1.03 6.26 -21.31
N ALA A 276 0.20 6.36 -20.81
CA ALA A 276 0.49 6.95 -19.51
C ALA A 276 0.22 8.46 -19.48
N MET A 277 0.36 9.15 -20.61
CA MET A 277 0.08 10.58 -20.76
C MET A 277 -1.42 10.90 -20.82
N GLN A 278 -2.26 9.91 -21.09
CA GLN A 278 -3.72 10.07 -21.08
C GLN A 278 -4.29 10.06 -19.66
N LEU A 279 -5.28 10.91 -19.44
CA LEU A 279 -5.99 10.98 -18.17
C LEU A 279 -6.62 9.61 -17.85
N THR A 280 -6.32 9.13 -16.66
CA THR A 280 -6.75 7.83 -16.16
C THR A 280 -7.79 8.05 -15.06
N PRO A 281 -9.08 7.71 -15.30
CA PRO A 281 -10.12 7.82 -14.29
C PRO A 281 -9.85 6.95 -13.07
N ASN A 282 -10.28 7.44 -11.91
CA ASN A 282 -10.30 6.66 -10.68
C ASN A 282 -11.44 5.63 -10.70
N MET A 283 -11.27 4.56 -9.93
CA MET A 283 -12.33 3.60 -9.65
C MET A 283 -13.31 4.20 -8.65
N GLU A 284 -14.59 3.91 -8.81
CA GLU A 284 -15.58 4.15 -7.76
C GLU A 284 -15.56 2.98 -6.78
N VAL A 285 -15.22 3.27 -5.52
CA VAL A 285 -15.06 2.26 -4.47
C VAL A 285 -15.84 2.70 -3.25
N ASP A 286 -16.62 1.77 -2.69
CA ASP A 286 -17.28 1.96 -1.41
C ASP A 286 -16.38 1.42 -0.28
N ASP A 287 -15.48 2.28 0.20
CA ASP A 287 -14.57 1.93 1.30
C ASP A 287 -15.30 1.59 2.59
N GLU A 288 -16.48 2.15 2.84
CA GLU A 288 -17.24 1.88 4.06
C GLU A 288 -17.82 0.46 4.03
N ALA A 289 -18.41 0.04 2.90
CA ALA A 289 -18.86 -1.33 2.72
C ALA A 289 -17.70 -2.33 2.84
N TRP A 290 -16.55 -2.02 2.24
CA TRP A 290 -15.35 -2.84 2.37
C TRP A 290 -14.88 -2.95 3.84
N LEU A 291 -14.74 -1.83 4.54
CA LEU A 291 -14.30 -1.79 5.94
C LEU A 291 -15.26 -2.54 6.86
N ARG A 292 -16.58 -2.37 6.67
CA ARG A 292 -17.61 -3.06 7.47
C ARG A 292 -17.51 -4.57 7.31
N ILE A 293 -17.34 -5.05 6.08
CA ILE A 293 -17.18 -6.49 5.83
C ILE A 293 -15.85 -7.03 6.35
N LEU A 294 -14.74 -6.32 6.10
CA LEU A 294 -13.43 -6.69 6.64
C LEU A 294 -13.46 -6.82 8.17
N ARG A 295 -14.15 -5.90 8.85
CA ARG A 295 -14.31 -5.91 10.30
C ARG A 295 -14.95 -7.19 10.84
N THR A 296 -15.89 -7.79 10.09
CA THR A 296 -16.57 -9.04 10.50
C THR A 296 -15.66 -10.27 10.46
N TRP A 297 -14.49 -10.18 9.83
CA TRP A 297 -13.56 -11.31 9.69
C TRP A 297 -12.46 -11.34 10.75
N LEU A 298 -12.43 -10.32 11.60
CA LEU A 298 -11.35 -10.06 12.55
C LEU A 298 -11.92 -9.98 13.97
N SER A 299 -11.18 -10.51 14.93
CA SER A 299 -11.45 -10.27 16.35
C SER A 299 -11.21 -8.79 16.71
N GLU A 300 -11.67 -8.35 17.88
CA GLU A 300 -11.35 -6.99 18.39
C GLU A 300 -9.84 -6.73 18.42
N GLU A 301 -9.07 -7.72 18.85
CA GLU A 301 -7.61 -7.62 18.94
C GLU A 301 -6.97 -7.51 17.55
N GLU A 302 -7.39 -8.36 16.61
CA GLU A 302 -6.86 -8.34 15.24
C GLU A 302 -7.22 -7.04 14.52
N TRP A 303 -8.42 -6.51 14.75
CA TRP A 303 -8.84 -5.23 14.20
C TRP A 303 -8.02 -4.06 14.74
N ASP A 304 -7.77 -4.03 16.05
CA ASP A 304 -6.95 -2.98 16.64
C ASP A 304 -5.47 -3.06 16.22
N LEU A 305 -4.93 -4.28 16.12
CA LEU A 305 -3.60 -4.49 15.55
C LEU A 305 -3.54 -3.92 14.13
N LEU A 306 -4.51 -4.27 13.27
CA LEU A 306 -4.56 -3.83 11.88
C LEU A 306 -4.70 -2.29 11.75
N MET A 307 -5.62 -1.70 12.50
CA MET A 307 -6.04 -0.30 12.32
C MET A 307 -5.26 0.69 13.17
N VAL A 308 -4.60 0.26 14.25
CA VAL A 308 -3.97 1.15 15.24
C VAL A 308 -2.55 0.72 15.59
N GLU A 309 -2.34 -0.46 16.19
CA GLU A 309 -1.04 -0.77 16.81
C GLU A 309 0.07 -1.05 15.79
N ASN A 310 -0.20 -1.86 14.77
CA ASN A 310 0.76 -2.17 13.71
C ASN A 310 1.25 -0.92 12.98
N PRO A 311 0.37 -0.05 12.44
CA PRO A 311 0.81 1.17 11.78
C PRO A 311 1.48 2.15 12.74
N THR A 312 1.04 2.23 14.01
CA THR A 312 1.71 3.07 15.00
C THR A 312 3.14 2.60 15.24
N ARG A 313 3.36 1.30 15.47
CA ARG A 313 4.70 0.73 15.68
C ARG A 313 5.63 0.91 14.47
N LEU A 314 5.07 0.90 13.26
CA LEU A 314 5.87 0.96 12.04
C LEU A 314 6.23 2.39 11.62
N PHE A 315 5.36 3.37 11.88
CA PHE A 315 5.50 4.72 11.32
C PHE A 315 5.67 5.85 12.36
N MET A 316 5.53 5.58 13.67
CA MET A 316 5.72 6.59 14.72
C MET A 316 7.04 6.39 15.43
#